data_AF-A0A2P8KE78-F1
#
_entry.id   AF-A0A2P8KE78-F1
#
_cell.length_a   1.000
_cell.length_b   1.000
_cell.length_c   1.000
_cell.angle_alpha   90.00
_cell.angle_beta   90.00
_cell.angle_gamma   90.00
#
_symmetry.space_group_name_H-M   'P 1'
#
loop_
_entity.id
_entity.type
_entity.pdbx_description
1 polymer ?
#
loop_
_entity_poly.entity_id
_entity_poly.type
_entity_poly.pdbx_seq_one_letter_code
_entity_poly.pdbx_strand_id
1 'polypeptide(L)'
;MAQTYSQIQKQIEKLQRQADALRNSEVNGVVDRIKVAIAHYGLTAAQLGLGPGKAVARPKKGLISSSKSGAKFSDGNGNVWSGRGPRPLWLRDALAAGRSIDEFRVGSPRKAKPVSVDRASGETAAPTALRARKKAKRTAKTSYKDDAGNSWSGFGPKPRWLKAALDAGKSLEDFAK
;
A
#
# COMPACT_ATOMS: atom_id res chain seq x y z
N MET A 1 -7.63 -13.38 -53.07
CA MET A 1 -7.02 -12.27 -52.29
C MET A 1 -6.91 -12.72 -50.84
N ALA A 2 -5.72 -12.62 -50.24
CA ALA A 2 -5.53 -12.97 -48.83
C ALA A 2 -6.10 -11.86 -47.92
N GLN A 3 -6.68 -12.24 -46.78
CA GLN A 3 -7.14 -11.26 -45.79
C GLN A 3 -5.95 -10.47 -45.24
N THR A 4 -6.10 -9.16 -45.15
CA THR A 4 -5.06 -8.30 -44.58
C THR A 4 -5.05 -8.40 -43.05
N TYR A 5 -3.90 -8.15 -42.44
CA TYR A 5 -3.76 -8.17 -40.97
C TYR A 5 -4.82 -7.30 -40.28
N SER A 6 -5.08 -6.09 -40.79
CA SER A 6 -6.10 -5.19 -40.24
C SER A 6 -7.53 -5.72 -40.36
N GLN A 7 -7.83 -6.52 -41.38
CA GLN A 7 -9.13 -7.20 -41.50
C GLN A 7 -9.27 -8.33 -40.48
N ILE A 8 -8.21 -9.11 -40.28
CA ILE A 8 -8.19 -10.19 -39.28
C ILE A 8 -8.37 -9.62 -37.87
N GLN A 9 -7.70 -8.51 -37.54
CA GLN A 9 -7.84 -7.85 -36.23
C GLN A 9 -9.28 -7.39 -35.97
N LYS A 10 -9.92 -6.71 -36.93
CA LYS A 10 -11.33 -6.31 -36.81
C LYS A 10 -12.27 -7.50 -36.61
N GLN A 11 -11.99 -8.62 -37.26
CA GLN A 11 -12.78 -9.84 -37.10
C GLN A 11 -12.60 -10.44 -35.71
N ILE A 12 -11.37 -10.44 -35.17
CA ILE A 12 -11.09 -10.89 -33.79
C ILE A 12 -11.87 -10.03 -32.79
N GLU A 13 -11.81 -8.70 -32.89
CA GLU A 13 -12.54 -7.81 -31.98
C GLU A 13 -14.05 -8.05 -32.02
N LYS A 14 -14.60 -8.28 -33.22
CA LYS A 14 -16.02 -8.59 -33.40
C LYS A 14 -16.38 -9.91 -32.73
N LEU A 15 -15.58 -10.96 -32.94
CA LEU A 15 -15.80 -12.27 -32.34
C LEU A 15 -15.67 -12.22 -30.81
N GLN A 16 -14.71 -11.45 -30.28
CA GLN A 16 -14.56 -11.24 -28.84
C GLN A 16 -15.82 -10.58 -28.24
N ARG A 17 -16.32 -9.50 -28.86
CA ARG A 17 -17.57 -8.86 -28.41
C ARG A 17 -18.76 -9.81 -28.44
N GLN A 18 -18.85 -10.67 -29.45
CA GLN A 18 -19.91 -11.68 -29.54
C GLN A 18 -19.77 -12.74 -28.44
N ALA A 19 -18.55 -13.18 -28.14
CA ALA A 19 -18.28 -14.12 -27.05
C ALA A 19 -18.65 -13.52 -25.68
N ASP A 20 -18.28 -12.27 -25.41
CA ASP A 20 -18.64 -11.59 -24.17
C ASP A 20 -20.16 -11.39 -24.02
N ALA A 21 -20.86 -11.06 -25.11
CA ALA A 21 -22.31 -10.93 -25.11
C ALA A 21 -23.02 -12.26 -24.80
N LEU A 22 -22.53 -13.36 -25.37
CA LEU A 22 -23.01 -14.72 -25.07
C LEU A 22 -22.76 -15.07 -23.61
N ARG A 23 -21.53 -14.88 -23.12
CA ARG A 23 -21.16 -15.14 -21.73
C ARG A 23 -22.04 -14.36 -20.75
N ASN A 24 -22.31 -13.09 -21.02
CA ASN A 24 -23.16 -12.28 -20.14
C ASN A 24 -24.60 -12.82 -20.10
N SER A 25 -25.12 -13.31 -21.22
CA SER A 25 -26.45 -13.92 -21.31
C SER A 25 -26.52 -15.22 -20.51
N GLU A 26 -25.50 -16.08 -20.62
CA GLU A 26 -25.38 -17.31 -19.83
C GLU A 26 -25.27 -17.02 -18.33
N VAL A 27 -24.44 -16.04 -17.95
CA VAL A 27 -24.27 -15.61 -16.56
C VAL A 27 -25.59 -15.08 -16.00
N ASN A 28 -26.34 -14.28 -16.76
CA ASN A 28 -27.65 -13.80 -16.32
C ASN A 28 -28.63 -14.96 -16.05
N GLY A 29 -28.67 -15.98 -16.93
CA GLY A 29 -29.50 -17.16 -16.71
C GLY A 29 -29.04 -18.03 -15.52
N VAL A 30 -27.73 -18.10 -15.24
CA VAL A 30 -27.21 -18.75 -14.03
C VAL A 30 -27.59 -17.96 -12.78
N VAL A 31 -27.44 -16.63 -12.81
CA VAL A 31 -27.79 -15.75 -11.70
C VAL A 31 -29.27 -15.85 -11.36
N ASP A 32 -30.15 -15.91 -12.35
CA ASP A 32 -31.59 -16.08 -12.12
C ASP A 32 -31.90 -17.39 -11.40
N ARG A 33 -31.34 -18.52 -11.87
CA ARG A 33 -31.45 -19.82 -11.20
C ARG A 33 -30.92 -19.80 -9.76
N ILE A 34 -29.79 -19.13 -9.53
CA ILE A 34 -29.23 -18.98 -8.18
C ILE A 34 -30.15 -18.13 -7.30
N LYS A 35 -30.77 -17.07 -7.84
CA LYS A 35 -31.74 -16.25 -7.08
C LYS A 35 -32.97 -17.06 -6.68
N VAL A 36 -33.50 -17.88 -7.58
CA VAL A 36 -34.60 -18.81 -7.25
C VAL A 36 -34.18 -19.76 -6.14
N ALA A 37 -32.99 -20.36 -6.22
CA ALA A 37 -32.47 -21.23 -5.17
C ALA A 37 -32.26 -20.48 -3.83
N ILE A 38 -31.75 -19.25 -3.87
CA ILE A 38 -31.61 -18.40 -2.68
C ILE A 38 -32.98 -18.14 -2.04
N ALA A 39 -33.99 -17.78 -2.82
CA ALA A 39 -35.32 -17.49 -2.33
C ALA A 39 -36.03 -18.74 -1.78
N HIS A 40 -35.92 -19.87 -2.47
CA HIS A 40 -36.57 -21.13 -2.07
C HIS A 40 -35.97 -21.71 -0.78
N TYR A 41 -34.64 -21.67 -0.64
CA TYR A 41 -33.95 -22.30 0.49
C TYR A 41 -33.48 -21.29 1.56
N GLY A 42 -33.79 -20.00 1.41
CA GLY A 42 -33.36 -18.95 2.34
C GLY A 42 -31.84 -18.83 2.46
N LEU A 43 -31.10 -19.07 1.38
CA LEU A 43 -29.63 -19.11 1.43
C LEU A 43 -29.08 -17.72 1.72
N THR A 44 -28.22 -17.65 2.74
CA THR A 44 -27.54 -16.40 3.08
C THR A 44 -26.16 -16.34 2.42
N ALA A 45 -25.63 -15.13 2.21
CA ALA A 45 -24.28 -14.94 1.70
C ALA A 45 -23.22 -15.70 2.53
N ALA A 46 -23.45 -15.85 3.84
CA ALA A 46 -22.57 -16.63 4.71
C ALA A 46 -22.56 -18.13 4.36
N GLN A 47 -23.71 -18.73 4.04
CA GLN A 47 -23.79 -20.14 3.63
C GLN A 47 -23.23 -20.39 2.23
N LEU A 48 -23.32 -19.40 1.34
CA LEU A 48 -22.68 -19.45 0.02
C LEU A 48 -21.17 -19.17 0.08
N GLY A 49 -20.60 -18.88 1.26
CA GLY A 49 -19.19 -18.49 1.41
C GLY A 49 -18.86 -17.10 0.82
N LEU A 50 -19.88 -16.31 0.48
CA LEU A 50 -19.79 -14.96 -0.10
C LEU A 50 -19.80 -13.85 0.96
N GLY A 51 -20.10 -14.19 2.22
CA GLY A 51 -20.01 -13.25 3.35
C GLY A 51 -18.55 -12.95 3.72
N PRO A 52 -18.27 -11.81 4.40
CA PRO A 52 -16.95 -11.56 4.97
C PRO A 52 -16.64 -12.71 5.93
N GLY A 53 -15.76 -13.61 5.52
CA GLY A 53 -15.57 -14.90 6.18
C GLY A 53 -15.46 -14.74 7.70
N LYS A 54 -16.25 -15.49 8.45
CA LYS A 54 -16.00 -15.72 9.87
C LYS A 54 -14.75 -16.59 9.92
N ALA A 55 -13.60 -15.93 9.81
CA ALA A 55 -12.31 -16.53 10.09
C ALA A 55 -12.45 -17.22 11.44
N VAL A 56 -12.24 -18.54 11.44
CA VAL A 56 -12.08 -19.34 12.66
C VAL A 56 -11.19 -18.54 13.58
N ALA A 57 -11.70 -18.24 14.78
CA ALA A 57 -11.02 -17.43 15.77
C ALA A 57 -9.74 -18.14 16.23
N ARG A 58 -8.66 -17.97 15.47
CA ARG A 58 -7.31 -18.01 16.04
C ARG A 58 -7.22 -16.82 17.02
N PRO A 59 -6.64 -17.01 18.22
CA PRO A 59 -6.41 -15.89 19.13
C PRO A 59 -5.64 -14.83 18.36
N LYS A 60 -6.29 -13.68 18.17
CA LYS A 60 -5.74 -12.56 17.41
C LYS A 60 -4.53 -12.05 18.17
N LYS A 61 -3.32 -12.49 17.79
CA LYS A 61 -2.14 -11.62 17.92
C LYS A 61 -2.49 -10.40 17.08
N GLY A 62 -2.86 -9.33 17.76
CA GLY A 62 -3.49 -8.15 17.18
C GLY A 62 -2.79 -7.71 15.92
N LEU A 63 -3.40 -8.03 14.77
CA LEU A 63 -3.24 -7.22 13.59
C LEU A 63 -4.01 -5.96 13.92
N ILE A 64 -3.29 -5.04 14.57
CA ILE A 64 -3.53 -3.61 14.50
C ILE A 64 -4.06 -3.39 13.09
N SER A 65 -5.36 -3.09 12.96
CA SER A 65 -5.76 -2.35 11.79
C SER A 65 -4.77 -1.19 11.79
N SER A 66 -4.03 -1.04 10.70
CA SER A 66 -3.57 0.28 10.37
C SER A 66 -4.87 1.06 10.23
N SER A 67 -5.38 1.56 11.37
CA SER A 67 -6.04 2.85 11.40
C SER A 67 -5.16 3.66 10.48
N LYS A 68 -5.67 3.90 9.26
CA LYS A 68 -5.13 4.91 8.39
C LYS A 68 -4.88 6.04 9.36
N SER A 69 -3.62 6.32 9.66
CA SER A 69 -3.24 7.54 10.36
C SER A 69 -3.82 8.58 9.43
N GLY A 70 -5.03 9.05 9.75
CA GLY A 70 -5.83 9.84 8.84
C GLY A 70 -4.93 10.95 8.35
N ALA A 71 -4.91 11.21 7.06
CA ALA A 71 -4.22 12.38 6.53
C ALA A 71 -4.61 13.56 7.44
N LYS A 72 -3.67 14.03 8.26
CA LYS A 72 -3.96 15.10 9.22
C LYS A 72 -4.03 16.41 8.46
N PHE A 73 -3.29 16.52 7.36
CA PHE A 73 -3.20 17.71 6.53
C PHE A 73 -3.41 17.37 5.04
N SER A 74 -4.10 18.22 4.28
CA SER A 74 -4.30 18.15 2.83
C SER A 74 -4.30 19.55 2.21
N ASP A 75 -3.81 19.69 0.98
CA ASP A 75 -3.83 20.96 0.22
C ASP A 75 -5.07 21.12 -0.67
N GLY A 76 -5.89 20.08 -0.80
CA GLY A 76 -7.04 20.03 -1.69
C GLY A 76 -6.72 19.66 -3.14
N ASN A 77 -5.44 19.65 -3.52
CA ASN A 77 -4.97 19.23 -4.85
C ASN A 77 -4.56 17.75 -4.88
N GLY A 78 -5.03 16.98 -3.90
CA GLY A 78 -4.71 15.56 -3.74
C GLY A 78 -3.44 15.28 -2.93
N ASN A 79 -2.68 16.30 -2.52
CA ASN A 79 -1.55 16.09 -1.64
C ASN A 79 -2.02 15.98 -0.19
N VAL A 80 -1.56 14.94 0.50
CA VAL A 80 -1.93 14.65 1.89
C VAL A 80 -0.71 14.32 2.72
N TRP A 81 -0.73 14.74 3.98
CA TRP A 81 0.32 14.43 4.95
C TRP A 81 -0.30 13.97 6.27
N SER A 82 0.14 12.80 6.74
CA SER A 82 -0.36 12.19 7.98
C SER A 82 0.18 12.84 9.25
N GLY A 83 1.04 13.85 9.14
CA GLY A 83 1.74 14.46 10.28
C GLY A 83 2.88 13.60 10.84
N ARG A 84 3.20 12.47 10.21
CA ARG A 84 4.36 11.63 10.55
C ARG A 84 5.48 11.79 9.52
N GLY A 85 6.72 11.80 10.00
CA GLY A 85 7.91 11.94 9.15
C GLY A 85 8.20 13.40 8.74
N PRO A 86 9.14 13.63 7.82
CA PRO A 86 9.47 14.97 7.36
C PRO A 86 8.29 15.63 6.64
N ARG A 87 8.15 16.95 6.82
CA ARG A 87 7.12 17.75 6.13
C ARG A 87 7.36 17.76 4.61
N PRO A 88 6.33 17.48 3.79
CA PRO A 88 6.45 17.51 2.34
C PRO A 88 6.64 18.94 1.81
N LEU A 89 7.16 19.05 0.57
CA LEU A 89 7.49 20.33 -0.07
C LEU A 89 6.31 21.31 -0.12
N TRP A 90 5.13 20.85 -0.53
CA TRP A 90 3.92 21.68 -0.63
C TRP A 90 3.52 22.34 0.70
N LEU A 91 3.70 21.64 1.82
CA LEU A 91 3.37 22.18 3.14
C LEU A 91 4.42 23.16 3.64
N ARG A 92 5.69 22.97 3.25
CA ARG A 92 6.79 23.88 3.57
C ARG A 92 6.66 25.17 2.79
N ASP A 93 6.34 25.08 1.50
CA ASP A 93 6.11 26.23 0.64
C ASP A 93 4.91 27.06 1.12
N ALA A 94 3.81 26.39 1.48
CA ALA A 94 2.66 27.05 2.06
C ALA A 94 2.98 27.80 3.37
N LEU A 95 3.81 27.23 4.23
CA LEU A 95 4.28 27.89 5.46
C LEU A 95 5.22 29.06 5.16
N ALA A 96 6.07 28.95 4.15
CA ALA A 96 6.93 30.05 3.70
C ALA A 96 6.11 31.20 3.09
N ALA A 97 5.00 30.88 2.42
CA ALA A 97 4.01 31.82 1.91
C ALA A 97 3.13 32.45 3.01
N GLY A 98 3.40 32.19 4.30
CA GLY A 98 2.70 32.77 5.44
C GLY A 98 1.37 32.10 5.79
N ARG A 99 1.04 30.94 5.21
CA ARG A 99 -0.17 30.19 5.54
C ARG A 99 0.06 29.34 6.79
N SER A 100 -0.97 29.16 7.59
CA SER A 100 -0.84 28.36 8.81
C SER A 100 -1.00 26.86 8.50
N ILE A 101 -0.30 26.01 9.24
CA ILE A 101 -0.42 24.54 9.09
C ILE A 101 -1.83 24.03 9.43
N ASP A 102 -2.58 24.78 10.24
CA ASP A 102 -3.94 24.41 10.67
C ASP A 102 -4.97 24.55 9.54
N GLU A 103 -4.75 25.47 8.59
CA GLU A 103 -5.59 25.61 7.38
C GLU A 103 -5.54 24.37 6.49
N PHE A 104 -4.43 23.65 6.53
CA PHE A 104 -4.28 22.41 5.78
C PHE A 104 -4.86 21.23 6.53
N ARG A 105 -5.32 21.35 7.79
CA ARG A 105 -5.81 20.20 8.54
C ARG A 105 -7.09 19.66 7.90
N VAL A 106 -7.15 18.34 7.66
CA VAL A 106 -8.35 17.69 7.10
C VAL A 106 -9.50 17.86 8.10
N GLY A 107 -10.52 18.63 7.72
CA GLY A 107 -11.63 19.03 8.59
C GLY A 107 -11.57 20.48 9.10
N SER A 108 -10.55 21.26 8.71
CA SER A 108 -10.53 22.70 8.99
C SER A 108 -11.52 23.41 8.05
N PRO A 109 -12.56 24.10 8.58
CA PRO A 109 -13.48 24.85 7.74
C PRO A 109 -12.71 26.01 7.11
N ARG A 110 -12.63 26.04 5.77
CA ARG A 110 -12.14 27.22 5.02
C ARG A 110 -13.08 28.40 5.29
N LYS A 111 -12.85 29.15 6.36
CA LYS A 111 -13.34 30.51 6.50
C LYS A 111 -12.16 31.46 6.33
N ALA A 112 -12.29 32.29 5.32
CA ALA A 112 -11.33 33.28 4.91
C ALA A 112 -11.39 34.54 5.81
N LYS A 113 -10.19 35.10 6.07
CA LYS A 113 -9.84 36.51 6.40
C LYS A 113 -9.98 36.99 7.86
N PRO A 114 -9.24 38.05 8.28
CA PRO A 114 -7.79 38.30 8.15
C PRO A 114 -7.17 38.85 9.47
N VAL A 115 -5.83 38.95 9.52
CA VAL A 115 -5.01 39.80 10.42
C VAL A 115 -5.25 39.77 11.94
N SER A 116 -4.33 39.13 12.66
CA SER A 116 -3.75 39.75 13.86
C SER A 116 -2.24 39.56 13.78
N VAL A 117 -1.61 40.58 13.22
CA VAL A 117 -0.23 40.92 13.46
C VAL A 117 -0.07 41.19 14.95
N ASP A 118 0.63 40.33 15.66
CA ASP A 118 1.48 40.79 16.76
C ASP A 118 2.85 40.16 16.60
N ARG A 119 3.80 41.05 16.33
CA ARG A 119 5.18 40.81 15.97
C ARG A 119 6.04 41.19 17.17
N ALA A 120 7.02 40.33 17.45
CA ALA A 120 8.28 40.63 18.17
C ALA A 120 8.14 40.90 19.69
N SER A 121 9.11 40.62 20.55
CA SER A 121 10.45 40.01 20.49
C SER A 121 10.82 39.74 21.96
N GLY A 122 11.52 38.65 22.29
CA GLY A 122 12.96 38.67 22.56
C GLY A 122 13.27 37.50 23.52
N GLU A 123 14.21 36.60 23.20
CA GLU A 123 15.64 36.69 23.60
C GLU A 123 15.78 36.23 25.07
N THR A 124 16.47 35.18 25.49
CA THR A 124 17.77 34.51 25.21
C THR A 124 17.64 33.02 25.64
N ALA A 125 18.35 32.00 25.17
CA ALA A 125 19.80 31.79 25.24
C ALA A 125 20.17 30.46 24.55
N ALA A 126 21.35 30.42 23.93
CA ALA A 126 22.11 29.22 23.56
C ALA A 126 23.50 29.32 24.24
N PRO A 127 24.44 28.36 24.15
CA PRO A 127 24.37 26.96 23.72
C PRO A 127 25.08 25.99 24.70
N THR A 128 24.59 24.75 24.90
CA THR A 128 25.45 23.68 25.45
C THR A 128 25.56 22.54 24.45
N ALA A 129 26.78 22.44 23.92
CA ALA A 129 27.24 21.34 23.11
C ALA A 129 27.11 20.01 23.86
N LEU A 130 26.39 19.06 23.26
CA LEU A 130 26.76 17.66 23.40
C LEU A 130 26.53 16.95 22.06
N ARG A 131 27.62 16.92 21.27
CA ARG A 131 27.83 15.92 20.23
C ARG A 131 27.54 14.54 20.82
N ALA A 132 26.46 13.90 20.38
CA ALA A 132 26.18 12.50 20.69
C ALA A 132 25.78 11.73 19.43
N ARG A 133 26.83 11.40 18.67
CA ARG A 133 27.07 10.09 18.04
C ARG A 133 25.98 9.53 17.12
N LYS A 134 26.27 9.59 15.81
CA LYS A 134 25.73 8.69 14.78
C LYS A 134 25.68 7.27 15.34
N LYS A 135 24.48 6.67 15.43
CA LYS A 135 24.34 5.25 15.73
C LYS A 135 24.99 4.45 14.60
N ALA A 136 26.13 3.83 14.92
CA ALA A 136 26.80 2.87 14.08
C ALA A 136 25.81 1.76 13.68
N LYS A 137 25.77 1.49 12.38
CA LYS A 137 25.10 0.32 11.80
C LYS A 137 25.71 -0.91 12.48
N ARG A 138 24.91 -1.73 13.17
CA ARG A 138 25.37 -3.03 13.69
C ARG A 138 25.82 -3.85 12.49
N THR A 139 27.11 -4.07 12.36
CA THR A 139 27.68 -5.04 11.44
C THR A 139 27.25 -6.43 11.93
N ALA A 140 26.22 -7.00 11.31
CA ALA A 140 25.85 -8.38 11.55
C ALA A 140 26.89 -9.28 10.86
N LYS A 141 27.61 -10.03 11.69
CA LYS A 141 28.77 -10.87 11.39
C LYS A 141 28.36 -12.26 10.87
N THR A 142 27.46 -12.31 9.89
CA THR A 142 27.23 -13.50 9.06
C THR A 142 26.57 -13.07 7.76
N SER A 143 27.33 -13.06 6.66
CA SER A 143 26.80 -12.82 5.32
C SER A 143 26.82 -14.12 4.55
N TYR A 144 25.65 -14.60 4.14
CA TYR A 144 25.54 -15.81 3.32
C TYR A 144 25.87 -15.46 1.88
N LYS A 145 26.80 -16.17 1.23
CA LYS A 145 27.16 -15.95 -0.18
C LYS A 145 27.21 -17.27 -0.94
N ASP A 146 26.74 -17.26 -2.19
CA ASP A 146 26.83 -18.38 -3.14
C ASP A 146 27.97 -18.16 -4.15
N ASP A 147 28.40 -19.24 -4.82
CA ASP A 147 29.43 -19.23 -5.86
C ASP A 147 29.05 -18.32 -7.06
N ALA A 148 27.75 -18.20 -7.36
CA ALA A 148 27.23 -17.29 -8.38
C ALA A 148 27.23 -15.80 -7.95
N GLY A 149 27.91 -15.43 -6.86
CA GLY A 149 28.06 -14.03 -6.41
C GLY A 149 26.85 -13.45 -5.68
N ASN A 150 25.81 -14.26 -5.46
CA ASN A 150 24.63 -13.84 -4.72
C ASN A 150 24.95 -13.73 -3.22
N SER A 151 24.42 -12.71 -2.53
CA SER A 151 24.64 -12.53 -1.09
C SER A 151 23.38 -12.18 -0.32
N TRP A 152 23.27 -12.66 0.92
CA TRP A 152 22.16 -12.43 1.83
C TRP A 152 22.65 -12.27 3.25
N SER A 153 22.32 -11.15 3.89
CA SER A 153 22.84 -10.78 5.21
C SER A 153 22.05 -11.38 6.39
N GLY A 154 21.29 -12.45 6.17
CA GLY A 154 20.45 -13.10 7.20
C GLY A 154 19.22 -12.29 7.65
N PHE A 155 19.03 -11.08 7.10
CA PHE A 155 17.96 -10.16 7.49
C PHE A 155 16.95 -10.01 6.35
N GLY A 156 15.66 -10.22 6.65
CA GLY A 156 14.58 -10.15 5.67
C GLY A 156 14.22 -11.50 5.03
N PRO A 157 13.34 -11.52 4.02
CA PRO A 157 12.87 -12.76 3.41
C PRO A 157 14.00 -13.50 2.68
N LYS A 158 14.10 -14.82 2.92
CA LYS A 158 15.12 -15.69 2.31
C LYS A 158 15.04 -15.63 0.78
N PRO A 159 16.13 -15.30 0.07
CA PRO A 159 16.12 -15.16 -1.39
C PRO A 159 15.95 -16.52 -2.09
N ARG A 160 15.57 -16.50 -3.38
CA ARG A 160 15.25 -17.71 -4.14
C ARG A 160 16.45 -18.66 -4.28
N TRP A 161 17.64 -18.13 -4.52
CA TRP A 161 18.87 -18.93 -4.63
C TRP A 161 19.14 -19.72 -3.35
N LEU A 162 18.93 -19.10 -2.18
CA LEU A 162 19.14 -19.75 -0.89
C LEU A 162 18.05 -20.78 -0.58
N LYS A 163 16.82 -20.59 -1.10
CA LYS A 163 15.78 -21.64 -1.03
C LYS A 163 16.11 -22.82 -1.94
N ALA A 164 16.56 -22.57 -3.16
CA ALA A 164 16.97 -23.62 -4.10
C ALA A 164 18.19 -24.41 -3.59
N ALA A 165 19.12 -23.74 -2.93
CA ALA A 165 20.26 -24.41 -2.29
C ALA A 165 19.84 -25.34 -1.15
N LEU A 166 18.88 -24.92 -0.31
CA LEU A 166 18.33 -25.77 0.75
C LEU A 166 17.52 -26.94 0.21
N ASP A 167 16.80 -26.73 -0.90
CA ASP A 167 16.06 -27.79 -1.60
C ASP A 167 17.02 -28.81 -2.26
N ALA A 168 18.15 -28.33 -2.77
CA ALA A 168 19.24 -29.16 -3.27
C ALA A 168 20.05 -29.89 -2.16
N GLY A 169 19.59 -29.83 -0.90
CA GLY A 169 20.20 -30.52 0.24
C GLY A 169 21.41 -29.84 0.86
N LYS A 170 21.75 -28.60 0.46
CA LYS A 170 22.89 -27.85 1.02
C LYS A 170 22.45 -27.03 2.23
N SER A 171 23.20 -27.09 3.32
CA SER A 171 22.86 -26.40 4.56
C SER A 171 23.12 -24.89 4.46
N LEU A 172 22.39 -24.10 5.25
CA LEU A 172 22.60 -22.65 5.35
C LEU A 172 24.02 -22.30 5.81
N GLU A 173 24.67 -23.21 6.54
CA GLU A 173 26.02 -23.05 7.08
C GLU A 173 27.10 -23.09 5.98
N ASP A 174 26.86 -23.81 4.88
CA ASP A 174 27.77 -23.88 3.72
C ASP A 174 27.96 -22.51 3.05
N PHE A 175 26.92 -21.67 3.10
CA PHE A 175 26.93 -20.34 2.51
C PHE A 175 27.40 -19.26 3.49
N ALA A 176 27.57 -19.56 4.78
CA ALA A 176 27.88 -18.56 5.81
C ALA A 176 29.34 -18.09 5.71
N LYS A 177 29.56 -16.77 5.60
CA LYS A 177 30.88 -16.14 5.67
C LYS A 177 30.95 -15.00 6.69
#